data_AF-A0A358DB30-F1
#
_entry.id   AF-A0A358DB30-F1
#
_cell.length_a   1.000
_cell.length_b   1.000
_cell.length_c   1.000
_cell.angle_alpha   90.00
_cell.angle_beta   90.00
_cell.angle_gamma   90.00
#
_symmetry.space_group_name_H-M   'P 1'
#
loop_
_entity.id
_entity.type
_entity.pdbx_description
1 polymer ?
#
loop_
_entity_poly.entity_id
_entity_poly.type
_entity_poly.pdbx_seq_one_letter_code
_entity_poly.pdbx_strand_id
1 'polypeptide(L)'
;SSGVAYINGDAFFVTLYQYWDWDEGVANTLMHEIGHNFGLRHGGNENRNRKPNYNSVMNYNNQFPGVDVDCDGFGDGILDYSRGFNPDLNESALIEADGICGVPIDWNENGSIDAGTITRNINCSNLNTTNCGSFGACDDDSCNILQDQNDWNAMNFLGQSRGIQPVLIECDNPVPIR
;
A
#
# COMPACT_ATOMS: atom_id res chain seq x y z
N SER A 1 8.66 -13.87 -1.03
CA SER A 1 7.98 -13.68 0.24
C SER A 1 6.50 -13.48 -0.03
N SER A 2 5.63 -14.19 0.70
CA SER A 2 4.18 -13.99 0.72
C SER A 2 3.71 -14.08 2.16
N GLY A 3 2.61 -13.42 2.49
CA GLY A 3 2.11 -13.36 3.86
C GLY A 3 0.60 -13.51 3.96
N VAL A 4 0.15 -13.81 5.18
CA VAL A 4 -1.26 -13.65 5.56
C VAL A 4 -1.35 -13.31 7.04
N ALA A 5 -2.12 -12.27 7.32
CA ALA A 5 -2.48 -11.86 8.66
C ALA A 5 -3.96 -11.46 8.73
N TYR A 6 -4.55 -11.66 9.91
CA TYR A 6 -5.91 -11.22 10.18
C TYR A 6 -5.94 -9.82 10.79
N ILE A 7 -6.98 -9.06 10.42
CA ILE A 7 -7.27 -7.74 10.97
C ILE A 7 -7.51 -7.85 12.47
N ASN A 8 -6.68 -7.17 13.28
CA ASN A 8 -6.72 -7.25 14.75
C ASN A 8 -6.70 -8.70 15.28
N GLY A 9 -6.03 -9.61 14.58
CA GLY A 9 -6.07 -11.05 14.84
C GLY A 9 -4.82 -11.60 15.52
N ASP A 10 -4.86 -12.91 15.77
CA ASP A 10 -3.81 -13.73 16.36
C ASP A 10 -2.98 -14.52 15.31
N ALA A 11 -3.39 -14.46 14.04
CA ALA A 11 -2.71 -15.11 12.93
C ALA A 11 -1.79 -14.14 12.19
N PHE A 12 -0.56 -14.57 12.00
CA PHE A 12 0.50 -13.90 11.24
C PHE A 12 1.41 -14.98 10.66
N PHE A 13 1.52 -15.05 9.34
CA PHE A 13 2.39 -15.98 8.64
C PHE A 13 3.14 -15.27 7.52
N VAL A 14 4.45 -15.51 7.41
CA VAL A 14 5.27 -15.11 6.27
C VAL A 14 5.98 -16.34 5.76
N THR A 15 5.83 -16.60 4.46
CA THR A 15 6.43 -17.76 3.79
C THR A 15 7.41 -17.28 2.72
N LEU A 16 8.55 -17.97 2.64
CA LEU A 16 9.58 -17.70 1.64
C LEU A 16 9.34 -18.58 0.41
N TYR A 17 9.34 -17.96 -0.77
CA TYR A 17 9.35 -18.67 -2.05
C TYR A 17 10.39 -18.01 -2.97
N GLN A 18 11.01 -18.86 -3.80
CA GLN A 18 12.23 -18.72 -4.60
C GLN A 18 12.47 -17.42 -5.39
N TYR A 19 11.46 -16.54 -5.55
CA TYR A 19 11.56 -15.33 -6.36
C TYR A 19 11.70 -14.02 -5.56
N TRP A 20 11.44 -14.06 -4.25
CA TRP A 20 11.64 -12.90 -3.35
C TRP A 20 12.17 -13.34 -2.00
N ASP A 21 13.33 -13.96 -2.03
CA ASP A 21 14.13 -14.44 -0.91
C ASP A 21 15.21 -13.45 -0.47
N TRP A 22 15.15 -12.22 -0.98
CA TRP A 22 15.99 -11.10 -0.57
C TRP A 22 15.42 -10.45 0.69
N ASP A 23 16.30 -10.01 1.59
CA ASP A 23 15.96 -9.53 2.94
C ASP A 23 14.90 -8.41 2.92
N GLU A 24 14.96 -7.51 1.93
CA GLU A 24 14.01 -6.42 1.74
C GLU A 24 12.58 -6.93 1.46
N GLY A 25 12.44 -7.93 0.58
CA GLY A 25 11.13 -8.49 0.25
C GLY A 25 10.46 -9.18 1.44
N VAL A 26 11.26 -9.78 2.32
CA VAL A 26 10.79 -10.37 3.58
C VAL A 26 10.37 -9.27 4.56
N ALA A 27 11.19 -8.23 4.72
CA ALA A 27 10.88 -7.09 5.60
C ALA A 27 9.59 -6.37 5.18
N ASN A 28 9.41 -6.16 3.87
CA ASN A 28 8.20 -5.62 3.24
C ASN A 28 6.95 -6.44 3.57
N THR A 29 7.02 -7.75 3.37
CA THR A 29 5.90 -8.65 3.69
C THR A 29 5.62 -8.66 5.19
N LEU A 30 6.65 -8.75 6.03
CA LEU A 30 6.54 -8.73 7.48
C LEU A 30 5.82 -7.46 7.96
N MET A 31 6.24 -6.28 7.50
CA MET A 31 5.62 -5.02 7.91
C MET A 31 4.18 -4.87 7.40
N HIS A 32 3.89 -5.32 6.18
CA HIS A 32 2.53 -5.34 5.63
C HIS A 32 1.59 -6.21 6.49
N GLU A 33 1.99 -7.44 6.77
CA GLU A 33 1.18 -8.37 7.57
C GLU A 33 1.04 -7.91 9.04
N ILE A 34 2.06 -7.27 9.62
CA ILE A 34 1.96 -6.65 10.95
C ILE A 34 0.91 -5.52 10.94
N GLY A 35 0.83 -4.75 9.85
CA GLY A 35 -0.15 -3.67 9.73
C GLY A 35 -1.59 -4.20 9.80
N HIS A 36 -1.87 -5.36 9.21
CA HIS A 36 -3.15 -6.04 9.40
C HIS A 36 -3.42 -6.39 10.87
N ASN A 37 -2.44 -6.91 11.62
CA ASN A 37 -2.62 -7.14 13.05
C ASN A 37 -2.90 -5.86 13.85
N PHE A 38 -2.42 -4.69 13.39
CA PHE A 38 -2.78 -3.39 13.96
C PHE A 38 -4.06 -2.78 13.37
N GLY A 39 -4.84 -3.55 12.62
CA GLY A 39 -6.16 -3.14 12.15
C GLY A 39 -6.15 -2.40 10.81
N LEU A 40 -5.00 -2.25 10.17
CA LEU A 40 -4.88 -1.55 8.89
C LEU A 40 -5.31 -2.45 7.73
N ARG A 41 -5.97 -1.85 6.75
CA ARG A 41 -6.35 -2.45 5.47
C ARG A 41 -5.48 -1.87 4.36
N HIS A 42 -5.58 -2.39 3.15
CA HIS A 42 -4.73 -1.94 2.04
C HIS A 42 -4.97 -0.48 1.60
N GLY A 43 -6.10 0.10 1.99
CA GLY A 43 -6.40 1.54 1.85
C GLY A 43 -6.40 2.29 3.19
N GLY A 44 -5.77 1.72 4.22
CA GLY A 44 -5.78 2.23 5.59
C GLY A 44 -7.02 1.81 6.34
N ASN A 45 -8.10 2.58 6.18
CA ASN A 45 -9.39 2.32 6.85
C ASN A 45 -10.40 1.54 5.97
N GLU A 46 -10.05 1.29 4.71
CA GLU A 46 -10.90 0.64 3.70
C GLU A 46 -10.13 -0.43 2.90
N ASN A 47 -10.86 -1.30 2.19
CA ASN A 47 -10.26 -2.36 1.38
C ASN A 47 -9.85 -1.90 -0.03
N ARG A 48 -10.08 -0.62 -0.36
CA ARG A 48 -9.68 -0.06 -1.65
C ARG A 48 -8.17 -0.08 -1.76
N ASN A 49 -7.66 -0.65 -2.83
CA ASN A 49 -6.23 -0.84 -3.04
C ASN A 49 -5.65 0.29 -3.89
N ARG A 50 -4.31 0.41 -3.90
CA ARG A 50 -3.55 1.15 -4.92
C ARG A 50 -3.88 2.64 -5.03
N LYS A 51 -4.43 3.26 -3.97
CA LYS A 51 -4.67 4.70 -3.93
C LYS A 51 -3.34 5.45 -3.99
N PRO A 52 -3.06 6.28 -5.02
CA PRO A 52 -1.75 6.94 -5.14
C PRO A 52 -1.42 7.87 -3.96
N ASN A 53 -2.44 8.48 -3.35
CA ASN A 53 -2.26 9.34 -2.18
C ASN A 53 -2.12 8.58 -0.85
N TYR A 54 -2.35 7.26 -0.80
CA TYR A 54 -2.19 6.47 0.43
C TYR A 54 -0.77 5.93 0.52
N ASN A 55 0.11 6.71 1.15
CA ASN A 55 1.54 6.45 1.18
C ASN A 55 1.95 5.55 2.36
N SER A 56 1.73 4.25 2.21
CA SER A 56 1.92 3.24 3.26
C SER A 56 2.33 1.91 2.66
N VAL A 57 3.16 1.12 3.34
CA VAL A 57 3.45 -0.27 2.93
C VAL A 57 2.22 -1.17 2.90
N MET A 58 1.10 -0.75 3.50
CA MET A 58 -0.20 -1.42 3.36
C MET A 58 -0.77 -1.28 1.94
N ASN A 59 -0.38 -0.24 1.21
CA ASN A 59 -0.76 -0.06 -0.18
C ASN A 59 0.03 -1.03 -1.06
N TYR A 60 -0.66 -1.84 -1.87
CA TYR A 60 0.01 -2.80 -2.76
C TYR A 60 1.03 -2.18 -3.72
N ASN A 61 0.84 -0.93 -4.17
CA ASN A 61 1.83 -0.26 -5.01
C ASN A 61 3.13 0.08 -4.25
N ASN A 62 3.07 0.17 -2.92
CA ASN A 62 4.18 0.59 -2.07
C ASN A 62 4.74 -0.59 -1.24
N GLN A 63 4.07 -1.75 -1.24
CA GLN A 63 4.51 -2.91 -0.45
C GLN A 63 5.96 -3.29 -0.74
N PHE A 64 6.34 -3.40 -2.02
CA PHE A 64 7.71 -3.77 -2.40
C PHE A 64 8.59 -2.59 -2.81
N PRO A 65 8.07 -1.58 -3.54
CA PRO A 65 8.84 -0.38 -3.85
C PRO A 65 9.12 0.51 -2.64
N GLY A 66 8.39 0.36 -1.53
CA GLY A 66 8.46 1.26 -0.38
C GLY A 66 7.54 2.47 -0.53
N VAL A 67 7.51 3.32 0.50
CA VAL A 67 6.80 4.60 0.49
C VAL A 67 7.53 5.63 -0.37
N ASP A 68 6.76 6.53 -0.96
CA ASP A 68 7.21 7.66 -1.77
C ASP A 68 7.55 8.86 -0.85
N VAL A 69 8.75 9.43 -0.95
CA VAL A 69 9.16 10.59 -0.15
C VAL A 69 9.36 11.88 -0.94
N ASP A 70 9.18 11.84 -2.26
CA ASP A 70 9.32 13.02 -3.12
C ASP A 70 8.08 13.33 -3.98
N CYS A 71 7.03 12.53 -3.84
CA CYS A 71 5.71 12.65 -4.46
C CYS A 71 5.68 12.49 -5.97
N ASP A 72 6.66 11.79 -6.56
CA ASP A 72 6.67 11.45 -7.97
C ASP A 72 5.79 10.22 -8.32
N GLY A 73 5.21 9.57 -7.30
CA GLY A 73 4.36 8.40 -7.39
C GLY A 73 5.11 7.07 -7.28
N PHE A 74 6.44 7.09 -7.25
CA PHE A 74 7.28 5.90 -7.16
C PHE A 74 7.77 5.67 -5.72
N GLY A 75 8.00 4.41 -5.36
CA GLY A 75 8.51 4.07 -4.03
C GLY A 75 10.03 4.23 -3.92
N ASP A 76 10.49 4.75 -2.79
CA ASP A 76 11.90 5.07 -2.52
C ASP A 76 12.63 4.01 -1.68
N GLY A 77 12.07 2.81 -1.57
CA GLY A 77 12.62 1.70 -0.78
C GLY A 77 12.48 1.89 0.73
N ILE A 78 11.67 2.85 1.18
CA ILE A 78 11.46 3.12 2.60
C ILE A 78 10.27 2.31 3.13
N LEU A 79 10.48 1.68 4.27
CA LEU A 79 9.45 0.93 5.00
C LEU A 79 8.75 1.83 6.02
N ASP A 80 7.54 2.28 5.71
CA ASP A 80 6.76 3.14 6.60
C ASP A 80 5.24 2.99 6.41
N TYR A 81 4.48 3.40 7.41
CA TYR A 81 3.03 3.57 7.32
C TYR A 81 2.65 5.04 7.07
N SER A 82 1.46 5.29 6.54
CA SER A 82 1.04 6.65 6.19
C SER A 82 0.83 7.53 7.43
N ARG A 83 1.17 8.81 7.29
CA ARG A 83 0.92 9.87 8.29
C ARG A 83 -0.34 10.68 7.97
N GLY A 84 -1.03 10.39 6.87
CA GLY A 84 -2.26 11.09 6.50
C GLY A 84 -2.03 12.54 6.09
N PHE A 85 -0.96 12.82 5.35
CA PHE A 85 -0.61 14.18 4.93
C PHE A 85 -1.03 14.51 3.49
N ASN A 86 -1.35 13.50 2.68
CA ASN A 86 -1.65 13.71 1.28
C ASN A 86 -3.11 14.16 1.11
N PRO A 87 -3.39 15.07 0.16
CA PRO A 87 -4.75 15.52 -0.14
C PRO A 87 -5.59 14.41 -0.79
N ASP A 88 -6.90 14.60 -0.75
CA ASP A 88 -7.85 13.76 -1.47
C ASP A 88 -7.66 13.91 -2.99
N LEU A 89 -7.65 12.80 -3.72
CA LEU A 89 -7.59 12.78 -5.18
C LEU A 89 -8.98 12.46 -5.74
N ASN A 90 -9.56 13.38 -6.51
CA ASN A 90 -10.84 13.17 -7.17
C ASN A 90 -10.62 12.70 -8.60
N GLU A 91 -10.86 11.42 -8.87
CA GLU A 91 -10.66 10.78 -10.18
C GLU A 91 -11.52 11.36 -11.31
N SER A 92 -12.58 12.12 -10.97
CA SER A 92 -13.39 12.85 -11.94
C SER A 92 -12.86 14.26 -12.24
N ALA A 93 -11.89 14.75 -11.46
CA ALA A 93 -11.39 16.13 -11.54
C ALA A 93 -9.93 16.22 -11.06
N LEU A 94 -9.04 15.38 -11.60
CA LEU A 94 -7.62 15.35 -11.26
C LEU A 94 -6.90 16.56 -11.85
N ILE A 95 -5.98 17.15 -11.09
CA ILE A 95 -5.13 18.26 -11.54
C ILE A 95 -3.70 17.74 -11.66
N GLU A 96 -3.21 17.59 -12.89
CA GLU A 96 -1.89 17.01 -13.16
C GLU A 96 -0.76 17.87 -12.59
N ALA A 97 -0.91 19.20 -12.59
CA ALA A 97 0.07 20.12 -12.02
C ALA A 97 0.22 19.99 -10.49
N ASP A 98 -0.82 19.56 -9.78
CA ASP A 98 -0.78 19.38 -8.33
C ASP A 98 -0.24 17.98 -7.95
N GLY A 99 -0.46 16.98 -8.83
CA GLY A 99 -0.10 15.58 -8.59
C GLY A 99 -0.62 15.07 -7.24
N ILE A 100 0.26 14.44 -6.45
CA ILE A 100 -0.07 13.98 -5.09
C ILE A 100 0.19 15.09 -4.07
N CYS A 101 1.39 15.68 -4.05
CA CYS A 101 1.78 16.67 -3.04
C CYS A 101 2.50 17.92 -3.59
N GLY A 102 2.22 18.29 -4.85
CA GLY A 102 2.81 19.46 -5.52
C GLY A 102 3.92 19.13 -6.52
N VAL A 103 4.09 17.85 -6.85
CA VAL A 103 4.94 17.37 -7.94
C VAL A 103 4.03 16.94 -9.09
N PRO A 104 4.18 17.50 -10.31
CA PRO A 104 3.29 17.17 -11.42
C PRO A 104 3.33 15.71 -11.83
N ILE A 105 2.15 15.12 -12.09
CA ILE A 105 1.97 13.76 -12.59
C ILE A 105 1.06 13.79 -13.82
N ASP A 106 1.53 13.22 -14.93
CA ASP A 106 0.73 13.01 -16.16
C ASP A 106 -0.19 11.79 -15.94
N TRP A 107 -1.37 12.05 -15.35
CA TRP A 107 -2.33 11.01 -14.98
C TRP A 107 -2.96 10.35 -16.19
N ASN A 108 -3.07 11.02 -17.34
CA ASN A 108 -3.69 10.44 -18.52
C ASN A 108 -2.69 9.84 -19.53
N GLU A 109 -1.39 9.98 -19.25
CA GLU A 109 -0.26 9.45 -20.01
C GLU A 109 -0.20 9.98 -21.46
N ASN A 110 -0.65 11.21 -21.69
CA ASN A 110 -0.64 11.84 -23.02
C ASN A 110 0.70 12.49 -23.39
N GLY A 111 1.66 12.53 -22.46
CA GLY A 111 2.98 13.11 -22.63
C GLY A 111 3.07 14.60 -22.28
N SER A 112 2.05 15.18 -21.64
CA SER A 112 2.02 16.59 -21.24
C SER A 112 1.21 16.79 -19.95
N ILE A 113 1.58 17.81 -19.17
CA ILE A 113 0.81 18.23 -18.00
C ILE A 113 -0.31 19.17 -18.44
N ASP A 114 -1.54 18.70 -18.34
CA ASP A 114 -2.75 19.43 -18.67
C ASP A 114 -3.01 20.55 -17.65
N ALA A 115 -3.37 21.73 -18.17
CA ALA A 115 -3.70 22.90 -17.34
C ALA A 115 -5.12 22.82 -16.71
N GLY A 116 -5.96 21.91 -17.22
CA GLY A 116 -7.31 21.67 -16.76
C GLY A 116 -7.42 20.42 -15.90
N THR A 117 -8.64 20.15 -15.42
CA THR A 117 -8.91 18.88 -14.74
C THR A 117 -9.11 17.77 -15.74
N ILE A 118 -8.57 16.59 -15.45
CA ILE A 118 -8.78 15.37 -16.24
C ILE A 118 -9.58 14.34 -15.44
N THR A 119 -10.17 13.40 -16.17
CA THR A 119 -10.95 12.30 -15.58
C THR A 119 -10.23 10.99 -15.87
N ARG A 120 -9.79 10.31 -14.80
CA ARG A 120 -9.03 9.06 -14.91
C ARG A 120 -9.15 8.24 -13.64
N ASN A 121 -9.29 6.92 -13.80
CA ASN A 121 -9.15 5.97 -12.71
C ASN A 121 -7.65 5.73 -12.50
N ILE A 122 -7.17 6.02 -11.28
CA ILE A 122 -5.75 6.03 -10.91
C ILE A 122 -5.41 5.01 -9.83
N ASN A 123 -6.38 4.22 -9.34
CA ASN A 123 -6.14 3.20 -8.32
C ASN A 123 -5.59 1.88 -8.90
N CYS A 124 -4.57 1.97 -9.75
CA CYS A 124 -4.08 0.87 -10.58
C CYS A 124 -2.65 0.44 -10.28
N SER A 125 -2.31 -0.77 -10.73
CA SER A 125 -0.99 -1.37 -10.48
C SER A 125 0.13 -0.56 -11.14
N ASN A 126 1.22 -0.32 -10.42
CA ASN A 126 2.46 0.28 -10.96
C ASN A 126 2.25 1.63 -11.67
N LEU A 127 1.49 2.55 -11.08
CA LEU A 127 1.15 3.87 -11.64
C LEU A 127 0.45 3.87 -13.01
N ASN A 128 -0.01 2.72 -13.49
CA ASN A 128 -0.89 2.70 -14.65
C ASN A 128 -2.18 3.45 -14.34
N THR A 129 -2.87 3.87 -15.39
CA THR A 129 -4.20 4.47 -15.27
C THR A 129 -5.16 3.92 -16.31
N THR A 130 -6.47 4.03 -16.07
CA THR A 130 -7.48 3.69 -17.07
C THR A 130 -8.59 4.73 -17.15
N ASN A 131 -9.36 4.71 -18.23
CA ASN A 131 -10.58 5.50 -18.30
C ASN A 131 -11.60 4.99 -17.28
N CYS A 132 -12.34 5.90 -16.64
CA CYS A 132 -13.50 5.54 -15.86
C CYS A 132 -14.47 4.68 -16.70
N GLY A 133 -15.00 3.62 -16.12
CA GLY A 133 -15.84 2.61 -16.77
C GLY A 133 -15.05 1.49 -17.47
N SER A 134 -13.72 1.49 -17.39
CA SER A 134 -12.88 0.44 -17.98
C SER A 134 -12.31 -0.46 -16.89
N PHE A 135 -12.50 -1.76 -17.05
CA PHE A 135 -11.82 -2.76 -16.24
C PHE A 135 -10.40 -2.99 -16.76
N GLY A 136 -9.42 -3.22 -15.87
CA GLY A 136 -8.02 -3.33 -16.29
C GLY A 136 -7.06 -3.59 -15.12
N ALA A 137 -5.96 -2.84 -15.07
CA ALA A 137 -4.96 -2.91 -14.00
C ALA A 137 -5.40 -2.24 -12.69
N CYS A 138 -6.61 -1.68 -12.65
CA CYS A 138 -7.17 -0.90 -11.55
C CYS A 138 -7.92 -1.77 -10.55
N ASP A 139 -8.09 -1.25 -9.33
CA ASP A 139 -8.83 -1.94 -8.27
C ASP A 139 -10.32 -2.04 -8.58
N ASP A 140 -10.86 -1.03 -9.26
CA ASP A 140 -12.24 -0.97 -9.72
C ASP A 140 -12.34 -0.34 -11.12
N ASP A 141 -13.56 -0.21 -11.65
CA ASP A 141 -13.84 0.42 -12.95
C ASP A 141 -14.49 1.81 -12.80
N SER A 142 -14.52 2.37 -11.61
CA SER A 142 -15.23 3.60 -11.29
C SER A 142 -14.26 4.75 -11.01
N CYS A 143 -14.79 5.97 -10.94
CA CYS A 143 -14.00 7.14 -10.55
C CYS A 143 -14.59 7.72 -9.28
N ASN A 144 -13.77 7.74 -8.24
CA ASN A 144 -14.13 8.04 -6.87
C ASN A 144 -13.24 9.17 -6.33
N ILE A 145 -13.52 9.55 -5.09
CA ILE A 145 -12.59 10.33 -4.29
C ILE A 145 -11.73 9.34 -3.50
N LEU A 146 -10.43 9.38 -3.73
CA LEU A 146 -9.44 8.59 -3.01
C LEU A 146 -8.93 9.43 -1.85
N GLN A 147 -9.06 8.93 -0.63
CA GLN A 147 -8.65 9.65 0.59
C GLN A 147 -7.41 9.00 1.19
N ASP A 148 -6.46 9.81 1.65
CA ASP A 148 -5.35 9.31 2.47
C ASP A 148 -5.86 8.92 3.87
N GLN A 149 -5.04 8.17 4.60
CA GLN A 149 -5.33 7.73 5.95
C GLN A 149 -4.08 7.83 6.81
N ASN A 150 -4.20 8.41 8.00
CA ASN A 150 -3.14 8.36 9.00
C ASN A 150 -3.16 7.01 9.70
N ASP A 151 -2.28 6.11 9.27
CA ASP A 151 -2.13 4.77 9.83
C ASP A 151 -1.52 4.82 11.22
N TRP A 152 -0.47 5.63 11.42
CA TRP A 152 0.21 5.74 12.72
C TRP A 152 -0.76 6.14 13.84
N ASN A 153 -1.72 7.00 13.54
CA ASN A 153 -2.77 7.41 14.49
C ASN A 153 -3.92 6.39 14.59
N ALA A 154 -4.13 5.54 13.58
CA ALA A 154 -5.21 4.57 13.51
C ALA A 154 -4.83 3.16 14.00
N MET A 155 -3.54 2.89 14.20
CA MET A 155 -3.07 1.60 14.68
C MET A 155 -3.74 1.18 15.98
N ASN A 156 -4.40 0.03 15.92
CA ASN A 156 -5.12 -0.54 17.04
C ASN A 156 -4.24 -1.53 17.80
N PHE A 157 -3.49 -1.01 18.77
CA PHE A 157 -2.77 -1.84 19.71
C PHE A 157 -3.63 -2.10 20.96
N LEU A 158 -4.40 -3.19 20.93
CA LEU A 158 -5.19 -3.63 22.09
C LEU A 158 -4.31 -4.15 23.25
N GLY A 159 -3.00 -4.28 23.02
CA GLY A 159 -2.03 -4.85 23.95
C GLY A 159 -2.18 -6.37 24.08
N GLN A 160 -1.12 -7.04 24.57
CA GLN A 160 -1.27 -8.39 25.10
C GLN A 160 -1.83 -8.29 26.52
N SER A 161 -2.96 -8.94 26.80
CA SER A 161 -3.35 -9.21 28.19
C SER A 161 -2.24 -10.02 28.84
N ARG A 162 -1.66 -9.52 29.95
CA ARG A 162 -0.70 -10.27 30.77
C ARG A 162 -1.23 -11.69 31.02
N GLY A 163 -0.57 -12.71 30.47
CA GLY A 163 -0.97 -14.11 30.68
C GLY A 163 -0.69 -15.10 29.54
N ILE A 164 -0.32 -14.64 28.35
CA ILE A 164 0.09 -15.55 27.28
C ILE A 164 1.52 -16.01 27.58
N GLN A 165 1.68 -17.28 27.98
CA GLN A 165 2.97 -17.94 27.90
C GLN A 165 3.30 -18.07 26.41
N PRO A 166 4.36 -17.45 25.88
CA PRO A 166 4.74 -17.68 24.49
C PRO A 166 5.00 -19.17 24.32
N VAL A 167 4.16 -19.85 23.54
CA VAL A 167 4.44 -21.21 23.11
C VAL A 167 5.44 -21.07 21.97
N LEU A 168 6.69 -21.39 22.25
CA LEU A 168 7.69 -21.55 21.21
C LEU A 168 7.27 -22.75 20.36
N ILE A 169 6.71 -22.48 19.19
CA ILE A 169 6.55 -23.48 18.15
C ILE A 169 7.87 -23.47 17.38
N GLU A 170 8.81 -24.35 17.77
CA GLU A 170 9.99 -24.65 16.96
C GLU A 170 9.53 -25.34 15.68
N CYS A 171 9.31 -24.55 14.63
CA CYS A 171 9.32 -25.06 13.28
C CYS A 171 10.78 -25.34 12.92
N ASP A 172 11.27 -26.53 13.27
CA ASP A 172 12.54 -27.04 12.79
C ASP A 172 12.43 -27.19 11.27
N ASN A 173 12.74 -26.11 10.54
CA ASN A 173 12.82 -26.10 9.09
C ASN A 173 14.31 -26.14 8.73
N PRO A 174 14.94 -27.32 8.74
CA PRO A 174 16.35 -27.43 8.40
C PRO A 174 16.55 -26.88 6.99
N VAL A 175 17.44 -25.89 6.87
CA VAL A 175 17.90 -25.35 5.60
C VAL A 175 18.34 -26.53 4.72
N PRO A 176 17.81 -26.70 3.50
CA PRO A 176 18.29 -27.73 2.59
C PRO A 176 19.79 -27.52 2.34
N ILE A 177 20.61 -28.47 2.78
CA ILE A 177 22.02 -28.53 2.45
C ILE A 177 22.14 -28.71 0.93
N ARG A 178 22.84 -27.77 0.28
CA ARG A 178 23.15 -27.79 -1.16
C ARG A 178 24.11 -28.91 -1.52
#